data_AF-A0A2H1BXP6-F1
#
_entry.id   AF-A0A2H1BXP6-F1
#
_cell.length_a   1.000
_cell.length_b   1.000
_cell.length_c   1.000
_cell.angle_alpha   90.00
_cell.angle_beta   90.00
_cell.angle_gamma   90.00
#
_symmetry.space_group_name_H-M   'P 1'
#
loop_
_entity.id
_entity.type
_entity.pdbx_description
1 polymer ?
#
loop_
_entity_poly.entity_id
_entity_poly.type
_entity_poly.pdbx_seq_one_letter_code
_entity_poly.pdbx_strand_id
1 'polypeptide(L)'
;MVNLPGAEDQTDREADQQPISVSPDPEWDIVGESCTNPSHVNETNTQNRLVDKALRDAVIQRLQVQDGKIPPITPSVFQTRWISIAKLKKVEKWKAILEIFSDIPSEALPSVIGIKLDALLLDEIIQALDWLCDTEAPSSKILDFTYKTLLYLSQVPRFYCGLLLVSDETIRAVHILLELLENHASDSQDTKWKELPQLKEKYTTGF
;
A
#
# COMPACT_ATOMS: atom_id res chain seq x y z
N MET A 1 -37.80 66.40 15.53
CA MET A 1 -37.53 65.59 14.32
C MET A 1 -36.59 64.47 14.74
N VAL A 2 -37.08 63.34 15.25
CA VAL A 2 -37.83 62.23 14.59
C VAL A 2 -36.86 61.17 14.04
N ASN A 3 -36.80 60.05 14.80
CA ASN A 3 -36.71 58.62 14.44
C ASN A 3 -35.42 57.96 13.88
N LEU A 4 -34.94 56.92 14.61
CA LEU A 4 -34.64 55.58 14.05
C LEU A 4 -35.99 54.83 13.87
N PRO A 5 -36.21 53.94 12.86
CA PRO A 5 -35.67 52.56 12.77
C PRO A 5 -35.37 52.13 11.29
N GLY A 6 -34.77 51.00 10.88
CA GLY A 6 -35.10 49.56 11.05
C GLY A 6 -35.65 48.96 9.73
N ALA A 7 -35.26 47.70 9.41
CA ALA A 7 -35.81 46.76 8.39
C ALA A 7 -35.50 47.04 6.89
N GLU A 8 -34.71 46.19 6.20
CA GLU A 8 -35.11 45.00 5.41
C GLU A 8 -35.99 45.34 4.18
N ASP A 9 -35.51 45.12 2.95
CA ASP A 9 -35.91 44.00 2.07
C ASP A 9 -35.21 44.03 0.69
N GLN A 10 -35.23 42.86 0.04
CA GLN A 10 -34.67 42.34 -1.21
C GLN A 10 -34.84 43.25 -2.46
N THR A 11 -34.14 43.10 -3.61
CA THR A 11 -33.87 41.89 -4.42
C THR A 11 -32.83 42.18 -5.52
N ASP A 12 -32.16 41.10 -5.94
CA ASP A 12 -31.74 40.77 -7.33
C ASP A 12 -30.43 41.26 -7.97
N ARG A 13 -29.63 40.23 -8.35
CA ARG A 13 -28.69 40.09 -9.50
C ARG A 13 -27.31 40.71 -9.31
N GLU A 14 -26.18 40.04 -9.51
CA GLU A 14 -25.81 38.77 -10.15
C GLU A 14 -24.61 38.19 -9.37
N ALA A 15 -24.72 36.94 -8.94
CA ALA A 15 -23.57 36.19 -8.44
C ALA A 15 -22.83 35.59 -9.65
N ASP A 16 -21.69 36.17 -10.01
CA ASP A 16 -20.68 35.50 -10.85
C ASP A 16 -20.07 34.35 -10.03
N GLN A 17 -20.79 33.23 -9.99
CA GLN A 17 -20.26 31.96 -9.53
C GLN A 17 -19.32 31.43 -10.61
N GLN A 18 -18.03 31.67 -10.45
CA GLN A 18 -17.02 30.82 -11.10
C GLN A 18 -17.19 29.40 -10.55
N PRO A 19 -17.32 28.37 -11.39
CA PRO A 19 -17.43 27.00 -10.89
C PRO A 19 -16.09 26.65 -10.22
N ILE A 20 -16.17 26.37 -8.92
CA ILE A 20 -15.09 25.72 -8.18
C ILE A 20 -14.84 24.39 -8.89
N SER A 21 -13.67 24.28 -9.53
CA SER A 21 -13.18 23.03 -10.08
C SER A 21 -12.93 22.06 -8.94
N VAL A 22 -13.97 21.30 -8.58
CA VAL A 22 -13.84 20.07 -7.81
C VAL A 22 -12.98 19.14 -8.65
N SER A 23 -11.72 18.97 -8.28
CA SER A 23 -10.93 17.82 -8.72
C SER A 23 -11.70 16.57 -8.27
N PRO A 24 -11.98 15.61 -9.17
CA PRO A 24 -12.56 14.36 -8.74
C PRO A 24 -11.56 13.69 -7.79
N ASP A 25 -12.02 13.35 -6.60
CA ASP A 25 -11.39 12.31 -5.79
C ASP A 25 -11.21 11.08 -6.70
N PRO A 26 -10.08 10.34 -6.62
CA PRO A 26 -9.97 9.07 -7.30
C PRO A 26 -10.92 8.06 -6.65
N GLU A 27 -12.18 8.08 -7.08
CA GLU A 27 -13.15 7.02 -6.91
C GLU A 27 -12.55 5.76 -7.53
N TRP A 28 -12.09 4.84 -6.69
CA TRP A 28 -11.83 3.47 -7.10
C TRP A 28 -13.17 2.72 -7.21
N ASP A 29 -14.04 3.19 -8.10
CA ASP A 29 -15.19 2.44 -8.61
C ASP A 29 -14.72 1.61 -9.81
N ILE A 30 -14.37 0.35 -9.55
CA ILE A 30 -14.32 -0.64 -10.63
C ILE A 30 -15.77 -1.09 -10.81
N VAL A 31 -16.45 -0.40 -11.73
CA VAL A 31 -17.83 -0.64 -12.17
C VAL A 31 -18.05 -2.13 -12.46
N GLY A 32 -19.10 -2.68 -11.84
CA GLY A 32 -19.65 -3.97 -12.19
C GLY A 32 -20.42 -3.91 -13.50
N GLU A 33 -20.11 -4.83 -14.41
CA GLU A 33 -20.97 -5.16 -15.53
C GLU A 33 -21.74 -6.46 -15.22
N SER A 34 -23.05 -6.31 -15.12
CA SER A 34 -24.09 -7.34 -15.23
C SER A 34 -24.51 -7.38 -16.71
N CYS A 35 -24.87 -8.47 -17.41
CA CYS A 35 -25.45 -9.78 -17.10
C CYS A 35 -25.22 -10.73 -18.30
N THR A 36 -25.11 -12.04 -18.10
CA THR A 36 -26.10 -13.08 -18.53
C THR A 36 -25.57 -14.52 -18.29
N ASN A 37 -26.33 -15.29 -17.51
CA ASN A 37 -26.11 -16.70 -17.10
C ASN A 37 -26.51 -17.72 -18.21
N PRO A 38 -26.29 -19.06 -18.09
CA PRO A 38 -25.77 -19.84 -16.95
C PRO A 38 -24.70 -20.92 -17.27
N SER A 39 -24.16 -21.49 -16.19
CA SER A 39 -23.70 -22.88 -15.99
C SER A 39 -22.19 -23.08 -15.78
N HIS A 40 -21.93 -23.88 -14.74
CA HIS A 40 -20.65 -24.29 -14.16
C HIS A 40 -19.99 -23.37 -13.12
N VAL A 41 -20.47 -23.57 -11.90
CA VAL A 41 -19.79 -23.46 -10.60
C VAL A 41 -18.25 -23.49 -10.71
N ASN A 42 -17.64 -22.34 -10.42
CA ASN A 42 -16.37 -22.22 -9.69
C ASN A 42 -16.23 -20.76 -9.20
N GLU A 43 -17.14 -20.35 -8.33
CA GLU A 43 -17.05 -19.09 -7.58
C GLU A 43 -16.13 -19.26 -6.36
N THR A 44 -14.83 -19.45 -6.58
CA THR A 44 -13.82 -19.27 -5.54
C THR A 44 -12.44 -19.30 -6.19
N ASN A 45 -11.89 -18.13 -6.55
CA ASN A 45 -10.51 -17.77 -6.19
C ASN A 45 -10.04 -16.44 -6.79
N THR A 46 -9.45 -15.61 -5.92
CA THR A 46 -8.33 -14.71 -6.24
C THR A 46 -8.58 -13.36 -6.91
N GLN A 47 -9.76 -12.76 -6.77
CA GLN A 47 -9.91 -11.29 -6.95
C GLN A 47 -10.15 -10.54 -5.62
N ASN A 48 -10.46 -11.26 -4.53
CA ASN A 48 -10.93 -10.70 -3.25
C ASN A 48 -9.94 -10.76 -2.08
N ARG A 49 -8.62 -10.93 -2.33
CA ARG A 49 -7.61 -10.76 -1.24
C ARG A 49 -7.37 -9.28 -0.89
N LEU A 50 -7.95 -8.36 -1.64
CA LEU A 50 -7.95 -6.93 -1.35
C LEU A 50 -8.80 -6.64 -0.11
N VAL A 51 -8.14 -5.99 0.84
CA VAL A 51 -8.53 -5.64 2.21
C VAL A 51 -10.04 -5.54 2.44
N ASP A 52 -10.53 -6.35 3.39
CA ASP A 52 -11.89 -6.22 3.94
C ASP A 52 -12.10 -4.76 4.36
N LYS A 53 -13.17 -4.14 3.88
CA LYS A 53 -13.52 -2.75 4.21
C LYS A 53 -13.52 -2.54 5.73
N ALA A 54 -13.92 -3.56 6.50
CA ALA A 54 -13.90 -3.52 7.96
C ALA A 54 -12.48 -3.46 8.55
N LEU A 55 -11.49 -4.11 7.93
CA LEU A 55 -10.09 -4.02 8.37
C LEU A 55 -9.52 -2.64 8.04
N ARG A 56 -9.80 -2.12 6.84
CA ARG A 56 -9.45 -0.73 6.47
C ARG A 56 -10.08 0.26 7.43
N ASP A 57 -11.37 0.15 7.67
CA ASP A 57 -12.10 1.06 8.56
C ASP A 57 -11.58 0.96 10.01
N ALA A 58 -11.20 -0.23 10.48
CA ALA A 58 -10.60 -0.44 11.81
C ALA A 58 -9.15 0.07 11.91
N VAL A 59 -8.40 -0.03 10.82
CA VAL A 59 -7.05 0.54 10.69
C VAL A 59 -7.19 2.06 10.64
N ILE A 60 -7.92 2.63 9.69
CA ILE A 60 -8.26 4.06 9.56
C ILE A 60 -8.78 4.67 10.89
N GLN A 61 -9.70 4.01 11.61
CA GLN A 61 -10.17 4.47 12.93
C GLN A 61 -9.05 4.52 13.96
N ARG A 62 -8.14 3.53 13.97
CA ARG A 62 -6.98 3.50 14.88
C ARG A 62 -5.88 4.50 14.47
N LEU A 63 -5.91 4.98 13.23
CA LEU A 63 -4.91 5.88 12.66
C LEU A 63 -5.23 7.36 12.80
N GLN A 64 -6.34 7.71 13.48
CA GLN A 64 -6.73 9.09 13.80
C GLN A 64 -6.73 10.01 12.57
N VAL A 65 -7.45 9.63 11.51
CA VAL A 65 -7.73 10.56 10.40
C VAL A 65 -8.56 11.72 10.95
N GLN A 66 -7.93 12.89 11.11
CA GLN A 66 -8.63 14.15 11.35
C GLN A 66 -8.93 14.80 9.99
N ASP A 67 -10.17 15.24 9.79
CA ASP A 67 -10.56 16.14 8.69
C ASP A 67 -10.46 15.57 7.25
N GLY A 68 -10.66 14.27 7.08
CA GLY A 68 -10.82 13.65 5.74
C GLY A 68 -9.54 13.59 4.88
N LYS A 69 -8.40 14.06 5.40
CA LYS A 69 -7.08 13.90 4.76
C LYS A 69 -6.27 12.87 5.52
N ILE A 70 -5.82 11.81 4.84
CA ILE A 70 -4.84 10.88 5.39
C ILE A 70 -3.51 11.64 5.49
N PRO A 71 -3.01 11.95 6.70
CA PRO A 71 -1.73 12.62 6.82
C PRO A 71 -0.62 11.71 6.28
N PRO A 72 0.44 12.27 5.66
CA PRO A 72 1.55 11.48 5.16
C PRO A 72 2.13 10.62 6.29
N ILE A 73 2.42 9.35 6.00
CA ILE A 73 3.03 8.47 7.00
C ILE A 73 4.42 9.02 7.33
N THR A 74 4.54 9.54 8.55
CA THR A 74 5.82 9.91 9.16
C THR A 74 6.42 8.72 9.93
N PRO A 75 7.71 8.75 10.30
CA PRO A 75 8.33 7.68 11.08
C PRO A 75 7.64 7.38 12.43
N SER A 76 6.98 8.36 13.04
CA SER A 76 6.21 8.17 14.28
C SER A 76 4.87 7.51 14.01
N VAL A 77 4.16 7.96 12.96
CA VAL A 77 2.90 7.34 12.53
C VAL A 77 3.14 5.88 12.17
N PHE A 78 4.15 5.59 11.34
CA PHE A 78 4.53 4.22 10.97
C PHE A 78 4.74 3.34 12.20
N GLN A 79 5.52 3.81 13.19
CA GLN A 79 5.79 3.06 14.40
C GLN A 79 4.51 2.77 15.21
N THR A 80 3.61 3.75 15.33
CA THR A 80 2.32 3.55 15.98
C THR A 80 1.48 2.51 15.24
N ARG A 81 1.42 2.57 13.89
CA ARG A 81 0.71 1.57 13.07
C ARG A 81 1.29 0.18 13.29
N TRP A 82 2.62 0.07 13.21
CA TRP A 82 3.35 -1.19 13.38
C TRP A 82 3.08 -1.85 14.74
N ILE A 83 3.15 -1.08 15.83
CA ILE A 83 2.85 -1.57 17.18
C ILE A 83 1.39 -2.04 17.28
N SER A 84 0.46 -1.33 16.65
CA SER A 84 -0.97 -1.64 16.73
C SER A 84 -1.32 -2.99 16.10
N ILE A 85 -0.55 -3.43 15.10
CA ILE A 85 -0.78 -4.69 14.38
C ILE A 85 0.00 -5.86 14.95
N ALA A 86 0.91 -5.63 15.92
CA ALA A 86 1.83 -6.64 16.43
C ALA A 86 1.13 -7.89 17.00
N LYS A 87 -0.08 -7.73 17.55
CA LYS A 87 -0.88 -8.81 18.17
C LYS A 87 -1.89 -9.47 17.24
N LEU A 88 -1.98 -9.05 15.97
CA LEU A 88 -2.88 -9.67 15.00
C LEU A 88 -2.43 -11.10 14.67
N LYS A 89 -3.38 -11.95 14.26
CA LYS A 89 -3.04 -13.29 13.78
C LYS A 89 -2.29 -13.18 12.44
N LYS A 90 -1.49 -14.20 12.10
CA LYS A 90 -0.56 -14.21 10.95
C LYS A 90 -1.15 -13.56 9.67
N VAL A 91 -2.28 -14.07 9.17
CA VAL A 91 -2.89 -13.55 7.92
C VAL A 91 -3.45 -12.12 8.06
N GLU A 92 -4.07 -11.80 9.20
CA GLU A 92 -4.59 -10.45 9.49
C GLU A 92 -3.44 -9.45 9.59
N LYS A 93 -2.34 -9.86 10.20
CA LYS A 93 -1.11 -9.08 10.33
C LYS A 93 -0.50 -8.79 8.96
N TRP A 94 -0.37 -9.81 8.10
CA TRP A 94 0.14 -9.62 6.74
C TRP A 94 -0.70 -8.63 5.93
N LYS A 95 -2.03 -8.75 5.96
CA LYS A 95 -2.92 -7.78 5.32
C LYS A 95 -2.67 -6.35 5.82
N ALA A 96 -2.55 -6.18 7.13
CA ALA A 96 -2.32 -4.86 7.72
C ALA A 96 -0.92 -4.31 7.39
N ILE A 97 0.11 -5.16 7.28
CA ILE A 97 1.44 -4.76 6.81
C ILE A 97 1.35 -4.21 5.38
N LEU A 98 0.71 -4.94 4.47
CA LEU A 98 0.57 -4.52 3.08
C LEU A 98 -0.18 -3.19 2.95
N GLU A 99 -1.20 -2.98 3.78
CA GLU A 99 -1.95 -1.72 3.85
C GLU A 99 -1.09 -0.55 4.35
N ILE A 100 -0.30 -0.76 5.40
CA ILE A 100 0.65 0.27 5.88
C ILE A 100 1.61 0.66 4.76
N PHE A 101 2.10 -0.30 3.98
CA PHE A 101 3.06 -0.05 2.91
C PHE A 101 2.42 0.55 1.65
N SER A 102 1.15 0.24 1.35
CA SER A 102 0.42 0.90 0.26
C SER A 102 0.16 2.39 0.52
N ASP A 103 0.07 2.78 1.79
CA ASP A 103 -0.10 4.17 2.21
C ASP A 103 1.22 4.97 2.19
N ILE A 104 2.37 4.31 2.05
CA ILE A 104 3.68 4.96 1.97
C ILE A 104 4.06 5.13 0.49
N PRO A 105 4.28 6.37 -0.01
CA PRO A 105 4.93 6.55 -1.30
C PRO A 105 6.26 5.80 -1.29
N SER A 106 6.50 4.94 -2.28
CA SER A 106 7.62 3.98 -2.23
C SER A 106 8.97 4.68 -2.04
N GLU A 107 9.15 5.85 -2.63
CA GLU A 107 10.32 6.72 -2.52
C GLU A 107 10.58 7.22 -1.08
N ALA A 108 9.52 7.36 -0.28
CA ALA A 108 9.57 7.81 1.10
C ALA A 108 9.88 6.68 2.08
N LEU A 109 9.72 5.42 1.69
CA LEU A 109 9.90 4.24 2.53
C LEU A 109 11.26 4.20 3.27
N PRO A 110 12.40 4.53 2.64
CA PRO A 110 13.68 4.56 3.35
C PRO A 110 13.71 5.56 4.51
N SER A 111 13.07 6.72 4.32
CA SER A 111 12.99 7.77 5.33
C SER A 111 11.99 7.45 6.45
N VAL A 112 10.89 6.77 6.12
CA VAL A 112 9.82 6.41 7.06
C VAL A 112 10.26 5.31 8.01
N ILE A 113 10.89 4.26 7.47
CA ILE A 113 11.41 3.14 8.28
C ILE A 113 12.74 3.53 8.93
N GLY A 114 13.67 4.08 8.13
CA GLY A 114 14.96 4.58 8.59
C GLY A 114 15.74 3.55 9.43
N ILE A 115 16.31 4.01 10.54
CA ILE A 115 17.11 3.18 11.45
C ILE A 115 16.31 2.12 12.22
N LYS A 116 14.98 2.11 12.10
CA LYS A 116 14.11 1.18 12.83
C LYS A 116 13.97 -0.17 12.13
N LEU A 117 14.49 -0.31 10.91
CA LEU A 117 14.54 -1.62 10.25
C LEU A 117 15.41 -2.57 11.07
N ASP A 118 14.77 -3.62 11.56
CA ASP A 118 15.40 -4.78 12.17
C ASP A 118 15.00 -6.06 11.41
N ALA A 119 15.59 -7.18 11.81
CA ALA A 119 15.40 -8.46 11.15
C ALA A 119 13.94 -8.93 11.19
N LEU A 120 13.26 -8.74 12.33
CA LEU A 120 11.88 -9.17 12.52
C LEU A 120 10.93 -8.34 11.66
N LEU A 121 11.15 -7.03 11.58
CA LEU A 121 10.37 -6.14 10.72
C LEU A 121 10.59 -6.52 9.25
N LEU A 122 11.83 -6.79 8.83
CA LEU A 122 12.14 -7.22 7.47
C LEU A 122 11.51 -8.59 7.14
N ASP A 123 11.61 -9.56 8.05
CA ASP A 123 10.96 -10.87 7.95
C ASP A 123 9.46 -10.70 7.68
N GLU A 124 8.76 -9.95 8.54
CA GLU A 124 7.31 -9.84 8.45
C GLU A 124 6.84 -9.15 7.16
N ILE A 125 7.63 -8.20 6.64
CA ILE A 125 7.32 -7.55 5.36
C ILE A 125 7.51 -8.51 4.20
N ILE A 126 8.65 -9.20 4.13
CA ILE A 126 8.93 -10.12 3.03
C ILE A 126 7.92 -11.26 3.03
N GLN A 127 7.58 -11.82 4.20
CA GLN A 127 6.56 -12.86 4.31
C GLN A 127 5.17 -12.37 3.88
N ALA A 128 4.82 -11.11 4.16
CA ALA A 128 3.58 -10.52 3.69
C ALA A 128 3.56 -10.35 2.16
N LEU A 129 4.70 -10.00 1.55
CA LEU A 129 4.85 -9.91 0.09
C LEU A 129 4.79 -11.29 -0.57
N ASP A 130 5.45 -12.30 0.01
CA ASP A 130 5.36 -13.70 -0.44
C ASP A 130 3.90 -14.17 -0.43
N TRP A 131 3.21 -13.95 0.68
CA TRP A 131 1.78 -14.27 0.79
C TRP A 131 0.89 -13.52 -0.21
N LEU A 132 1.23 -12.26 -0.54
CA LEU A 132 0.51 -11.48 -1.55
C LEU A 132 0.72 -12.07 -2.96
N CYS A 133 1.92 -12.55 -3.24
CA CYS A 133 2.31 -13.16 -4.52
C CYS A 133 1.98 -14.66 -4.61
N ASP A 134 1.58 -15.31 -3.52
CA ASP A 134 1.18 -16.72 -3.46
C ASP A 134 -0.16 -16.97 -4.16
N THR A 135 -0.10 -16.91 -5.49
CA THR A 135 -1.20 -17.09 -6.46
C THR A 135 -0.62 -17.67 -7.74
N GLU A 136 -1.42 -18.39 -8.53
CA GLU A 136 -0.97 -18.99 -9.80
C GLU A 136 -0.42 -17.96 -10.81
N ALA A 137 -0.97 -16.75 -10.83
CA ALA A 137 -0.52 -15.66 -11.70
C ALA A 137 -0.75 -14.28 -11.03
N PRO A 138 0.26 -13.75 -10.31
CA PRO A 138 0.17 -12.44 -9.70
C PRO A 138 -0.02 -11.34 -10.75
N SER A 139 -0.90 -10.37 -10.48
CA SER A 139 -1.10 -9.26 -11.41
C SER A 139 0.14 -8.37 -11.53
N SER A 140 0.33 -7.71 -12.68
CA SER A 140 1.42 -6.75 -12.91
C SER A 140 1.45 -5.63 -11.85
N LYS A 141 0.29 -5.22 -11.30
CA LYS A 141 0.21 -4.24 -10.21
C LYS A 141 0.80 -4.77 -8.90
N ILE A 142 0.52 -6.04 -8.56
CA ILE A 142 1.09 -6.70 -7.38
C ILE A 142 2.61 -6.79 -7.54
N LEU A 143 3.08 -7.23 -8.71
CA LEU A 143 4.51 -7.36 -8.98
C LEU A 143 5.24 -6.01 -8.96
N ASP A 144 4.63 -4.94 -9.48
CA ASP A 144 5.17 -3.57 -9.40
C ASP A 144 5.29 -3.09 -7.95
N PHE A 145 4.25 -3.33 -7.14
CA PHE A 145 4.25 -3.00 -5.72
C PHE A 145 5.32 -3.78 -4.94
N THR A 146 5.41 -5.09 -5.16
CA THR A 146 6.43 -5.96 -4.55
C THR A 146 7.83 -5.49 -4.93
N TYR A 147 8.08 -5.22 -6.21
CA TYR A 147 9.36 -4.74 -6.70
C TYR A 147 9.77 -3.42 -6.05
N LYS A 148 8.91 -2.40 -6.07
CA LYS A 148 9.19 -1.11 -5.45
C LYS A 148 9.46 -1.27 -3.96
N THR A 149 8.66 -2.07 -3.27
CA THR A 149 8.84 -2.31 -1.84
C THR A 149 10.21 -2.92 -1.55
N LEU A 150 10.61 -3.98 -2.25
CA LEU A 150 11.93 -4.59 -2.11
C LEU A 150 13.05 -3.61 -2.49
N LEU A 151 12.89 -2.87 -3.59
CA LEU A 151 13.87 -1.90 -4.06
C LEU A 151 14.17 -0.84 -2.99
N TYR A 152 13.14 -0.22 -2.43
CA TYR A 152 13.32 0.83 -1.44
C TYR A 152 13.68 0.29 -0.05
N LEU A 153 13.25 -0.93 0.32
CA LEU A 153 13.75 -1.60 1.52
C LEU A 153 15.27 -1.80 1.45
N SER A 154 15.80 -2.16 0.27
CA SER A 154 17.24 -2.33 0.04
C SER A 154 18.07 -1.06 0.23
N GLN A 155 17.43 0.11 0.28
CA GLN A 155 18.06 1.42 0.44
C GLN A 155 18.04 1.90 1.90
N VAL A 156 17.37 1.18 2.81
CA VAL A 156 17.30 1.53 4.23
C VAL A 156 18.68 1.35 4.88
N PRO A 157 19.19 2.29 5.70
CA PRO A 157 20.55 2.21 6.26
C PRO A 157 20.89 0.92 7.03
N ARG A 158 19.90 0.23 7.62
CA ARG A 158 20.09 -1.02 8.36
C ARG A 158 19.71 -2.28 7.57
N PHE A 159 19.46 -2.15 6.27
CA PHE A 159 19.01 -3.25 5.42
C PHE A 159 19.90 -4.49 5.54
N TYR A 160 21.21 -4.37 5.30
CA TYR A 160 22.12 -5.51 5.38
C TYR A 160 22.17 -6.16 6.77
N CYS A 161 22.08 -5.35 7.84
CA CYS A 161 22.02 -5.89 9.20
C CYS A 161 20.74 -6.67 9.47
N GLY A 162 19.60 -6.19 8.96
CA GLY A 162 18.33 -6.90 9.05
C GLY A 162 18.37 -8.17 8.22
N LEU A 163 18.85 -8.07 6.98
CA LEU A 163 18.94 -9.18 6.04
C LEU A 163 19.79 -10.32 6.62
N LEU A 164 20.96 -10.07 7.19
CA LEU A 164 21.82 -11.11 7.80
C LEU A 164 21.16 -11.95 8.91
N LEU A 165 20.05 -11.48 9.46
CA LEU A 165 19.38 -12.06 10.62
C LEU A 165 17.96 -12.55 10.29
N VAL A 166 17.55 -12.53 9.02
CA VAL A 166 16.23 -13.05 8.60
C VAL A 166 16.17 -14.56 8.74
N SER A 167 14.96 -15.09 8.84
CA SER A 167 14.73 -16.54 8.92
C SER A 167 14.98 -17.26 7.58
N ASP A 168 15.26 -18.57 7.62
CA ASP A 168 15.35 -19.42 6.42
C ASP A 168 14.08 -19.38 5.56
N GLU A 169 12.90 -19.27 6.22
CA GLU A 169 11.62 -19.11 5.52
C GLU A 169 11.61 -17.83 4.69
N THR A 170 12.19 -16.75 5.20
CA THR A 170 12.30 -15.46 4.53
C THR A 170 13.34 -15.49 3.41
N ILE A 171 14.47 -16.17 3.62
CA ILE A 171 15.46 -16.38 2.56
C ILE A 171 14.80 -17.09 1.37
N ARG A 172 14.04 -18.16 1.63
CA ARG A 172 13.28 -18.87 0.58
C ARG A 172 12.27 -17.95 -0.10
N ALA A 173 11.51 -17.16 0.67
CA ALA A 173 10.54 -16.20 0.14
C ALA A 173 11.21 -15.16 -0.78
N VAL A 174 12.37 -14.62 -0.40
CA VAL A 174 13.15 -13.68 -1.23
C VAL A 174 13.48 -14.30 -2.60
N HIS A 175 13.96 -15.54 -2.62
CA HIS A 175 14.30 -16.23 -3.88
C HIS A 175 13.07 -16.37 -4.79
N ILE A 176 11.94 -16.80 -4.24
CA ILE A 176 10.67 -16.95 -4.97
C ILE A 176 10.21 -15.61 -5.54
N LEU A 177 10.19 -14.57 -4.71
CA LEU A 177 9.78 -13.23 -5.13
C LEU A 177 10.67 -12.69 -6.25
N LEU A 178 12.00 -12.82 -6.13
CA LEU A 178 12.92 -12.36 -7.16
C LEU A 178 12.75 -13.12 -8.48
N GLU A 179 12.56 -14.44 -8.43
CA GLU A 179 12.30 -15.26 -9.63
C GLU A 179 11.00 -14.84 -10.32
N LEU A 180 9.91 -14.61 -9.56
CA LEU A 180 8.65 -14.09 -10.09
C LEU A 180 8.83 -12.74 -10.80
N LEU A 181 9.61 -11.84 -10.21
CA LEU A 181 9.89 -10.53 -10.81
C LEU A 181 10.76 -10.65 -12.07
N GLU A 182 11.74 -11.55 -12.10
CA GLU A 182 12.61 -11.77 -13.27
C GLU A 182 11.83 -12.31 -14.47
N ASN A 183 10.95 -13.27 -14.23
CA ASN A 183 10.07 -13.83 -15.26
C ASN A 183 9.17 -12.73 -15.86
N HIS A 184 8.51 -11.95 -15.00
CA HIS A 184 7.65 -10.85 -15.46
C HIS A 184 8.42 -9.71 -16.15
N ALA A 185 9.62 -9.38 -15.67
CA ALA A 185 10.47 -8.36 -16.30
C ALA A 185 10.87 -8.77 -17.73
N SER A 186 11.22 -10.04 -17.92
CA SER A 186 11.62 -10.61 -19.21
C SER A 186 10.48 -10.55 -20.24
N ASP A 187 9.25 -10.78 -19.78
CA ASP A 187 8.05 -10.72 -20.63
C ASP A 187 7.64 -9.29 -21.00
N SER A 188 7.88 -8.32 -20.09
CA SER A 188 7.35 -6.96 -20.23
C SER A 188 8.17 -6.01 -21.12
N GLN A 189 9.46 -6.30 -21.38
CA GLN A 189 10.45 -5.39 -22.01
C GLN A 189 10.50 -3.97 -21.38
N ASP A 190 9.97 -3.80 -20.17
CA ASP A 190 9.82 -2.49 -19.53
C ASP A 190 11.14 -2.07 -18.87
N THR A 191 11.55 -0.82 -19.12
CA THR A 191 12.75 -0.24 -18.53
C THR A 191 12.67 -0.02 -17.02
N LYS A 192 11.49 -0.14 -16.40
CA LYS A 192 11.34 0.00 -14.95
C LYS A 192 12.11 -1.06 -14.13
N TRP A 193 12.43 -2.20 -14.75
CA TRP A 193 13.09 -3.34 -14.13
C TRP A 193 14.62 -3.30 -14.18
N LYS A 194 15.21 -2.19 -14.65
CA LYS A 194 16.66 -2.06 -14.85
C LYS A 194 17.50 -2.33 -13.60
N GLU A 195 16.97 -2.05 -12.41
CA GLU A 195 17.66 -2.27 -11.14
C GLU A 195 17.46 -3.67 -10.58
N LEU A 196 16.62 -4.51 -11.19
CA LEU A 196 16.32 -5.87 -10.71
C LEU A 196 17.57 -6.75 -10.54
N PRO A 197 18.57 -6.75 -11.45
CA PRO A 197 19.79 -7.53 -11.25
C PRO A 197 20.59 -7.10 -10.01
N GLN A 198 20.71 -5.78 -9.78
CA GLN A 198 21.38 -5.23 -8.61
C GLN A 198 20.57 -5.50 -7.33
N LEU A 199 19.24 -5.43 -7.43
CA LEU A 199 18.35 -5.76 -6.33
C LEU A 199 18.51 -7.22 -5.89
N LYS A 200 18.55 -8.14 -6.86
CA LYS A 200 18.80 -9.57 -6.61
C LYS A 200 20.13 -9.76 -5.88
N GLU A 201 21.20 -9.16 -6.38
CA GLU A 201 22.51 -9.22 -5.73
C GLU A 201 22.44 -8.72 -4.28
N LYS A 202 21.80 -7.57 -4.01
CA LYS A 202 21.69 -7.03 -2.64
C LYS A 202 21.00 -7.99 -1.67
N TYR A 203 19.96 -8.69 -2.13
CA TYR A 203 19.18 -9.61 -1.31
C TYR A 203 19.81 -11.00 -1.18
N THR A 204 20.70 -11.39 -2.09
CA THR A 204 21.40 -12.69 -2.04
C THR A 204 22.83 -12.58 -1.50
N THR A 205 23.43 -11.39 -1.45
CA THR A 205 24.82 -11.21 -0.92
C THR A 205 24.95 -11.61 0.56
N GLY A 206 23.83 -11.70 1.29
CA GLY A 206 23.81 -12.12 2.69
C GLY A 206 23.82 -13.63 2.94
N PHE A 207 23.61 -14.47 1.91
CA PHE A 207 23.35 -15.92 2.05
C PHE A 207 23.92 -16.77 0.91
#